data_AF-A0A953II75-F1
#
_entry.id   AF-A0A953II75-F1
#
_cell.length_a   1.000
_cell.length_b   1.000
_cell.length_c   1.000
_cell.angle_alpha   90.00
_cell.angle_beta   90.00
_cell.angle_gamma   90.00
#
_symmetry.space_group_name_H-M   'P 1'
#
loop_
_entity.id
_entity.type
_entity.pdbx_description
1 polymer ?
#
loop_
_entity_poly.entity_id
_entity_poly.type
_entity_poly.pdbx_seq_one_letter_code
_entity_poly.pdbx_strand_id
1 'polypeptide(L)'
;AALFPDDTQEDSAAAASGVVAAMAPAQSPNAAPLLPIRVHLFFRNVQGVWACSNRQCSGASWTDAAIPVGRLFDRPTTTCACGSRVLEMLYCEPCGDIFLGGYRRTLQQNVWSLVPDDPNIEKAPDHSANDRDYYNYAIYWPARLPDGTLRQPQRDSWVQEGVTRRWRMAVFDHRTGEIQVARRSADATGWIYHVADLHQNPVPPRAAVPSARNERPSVCPQCEANWSGMASSAPVRTQRTGFQKVAQVLSDSLLREIAPPQPAAGPPPEDVRRKLVLFSDSRQDAAKLAVGVAKSHWLDGLRQALVDGMADSTRAVLLFERQVRGAALSAEETALAGRFAVSRQIEAQAIHSAQHPTMRTLPSAVGGLTMVQLAAEVLARARAG
;
A
#
# COMPACT_ATOMS: atom_id res chain seq x y z
N ALA A 1 23.57 -27.17 23.38
CA ALA A 1 24.43 -28.27 23.86
C ALA A 1 25.82 -27.80 24.30
N ALA A 2 26.65 -27.09 23.50
CA ALA A 2 28.03 -26.79 23.93
C ALA A 2 28.19 -25.83 25.15
N LEU A 3 27.21 -24.94 25.40
CA LEU A 3 27.23 -23.99 26.53
C LEU A 3 26.63 -24.56 27.83
N PHE A 4 25.72 -25.52 27.70
CA PHE A 4 25.04 -26.23 28.79
C PHE A 4 24.93 -27.72 28.38
N PRO A 5 26.02 -28.49 28.51
CA PRO A 5 26.12 -29.84 27.97
C PRO A 5 25.37 -30.89 28.80
N ASP A 6 25.12 -30.60 30.08
CA ASP A 6 24.45 -31.52 31.01
C ASP A 6 22.91 -31.37 31.01
N ASP A 7 22.39 -30.40 30.26
CA ASP A 7 20.97 -30.08 30.16
C ASP A 7 20.31 -30.73 28.93
N THR A 8 18.99 -30.90 28.98
CA THR A 8 18.21 -31.31 27.81
C THR A 8 18.33 -30.28 26.69
N GLN A 9 18.04 -30.66 25.44
CA GLN A 9 18.16 -29.75 24.30
C GLN A 9 17.28 -28.49 24.46
N GLU A 10 16.09 -28.64 25.04
CA GLU A 10 15.14 -27.56 25.28
C GLU A 10 15.63 -26.63 26.40
N ASP A 11 16.08 -27.20 27.53
CA ASP A 11 16.62 -26.44 28.66
C ASP A 11 17.93 -25.72 28.29
N SER A 12 18.81 -26.37 27.53
CA SER A 12 20.05 -25.80 27.00
C SER A 12 19.77 -24.58 26.09
N ALA A 13 18.69 -24.63 25.30
CA ALA A 13 18.26 -23.52 24.45
C ALA A 13 17.64 -22.37 25.26
N ALA A 14 16.83 -22.68 26.28
CA ALA A 14 16.26 -21.71 27.20
C ALA A 14 17.35 -21.00 28.03
N ALA A 15 18.30 -21.74 28.59
CA ALA A 15 19.42 -21.21 29.36
C ALA A 15 20.34 -20.31 28.50
N ALA A 16 20.64 -20.73 27.26
CA ALA A 16 21.39 -19.89 26.31
C ALA A 16 20.64 -18.59 25.98
N SER A 17 19.33 -18.66 25.76
CA SER A 17 18.49 -17.48 25.51
C SER A 17 18.48 -16.55 26.72
N GLY A 18 18.41 -17.10 27.93
CA GLY A 18 18.47 -16.35 29.20
C GLY A 18 19.81 -15.63 29.40
N VAL A 19 20.94 -16.29 29.11
CA VAL A 19 22.27 -15.66 29.18
C VAL A 19 22.37 -14.51 28.17
N VAL A 20 21.95 -14.71 26.92
CA VAL A 20 21.94 -13.64 25.92
C VAL A 20 21.03 -12.48 26.36
N ALA A 21 19.85 -12.78 26.88
CA ALA A 21 18.91 -11.77 27.38
C ALA A 21 19.46 -11.00 28.59
N ALA A 22 20.23 -11.64 29.48
CA ALA A 22 20.86 -10.99 30.62
C ALA A 22 22.09 -10.16 30.22
N MET A 23 22.87 -10.63 29.24
CA MET A 23 24.06 -9.93 28.75
C MET A 23 23.73 -8.74 27.84
N ALA A 24 22.60 -8.78 27.12
CA ALA A 24 22.18 -7.72 26.21
C ALA A 24 22.01 -6.33 26.88
N PRO A 25 21.38 -6.19 28.07
CA PRO A 25 21.32 -4.92 28.79
C PRO A 25 22.56 -4.67 29.67
N ALA A 26 23.41 -5.68 29.90
CA ALA A 26 24.54 -5.57 30.82
C ALA A 26 25.64 -4.67 30.28
N GLN A 27 26.24 -3.89 31.18
CA GLN A 27 27.30 -2.94 30.87
C GLN A 27 28.52 -3.19 31.76
N SER A 28 29.69 -2.92 31.21
CA SER A 28 30.94 -2.81 31.96
C SER A 28 30.91 -1.59 32.90
N PRO A 29 31.83 -1.49 33.87
CA PRO A 29 31.96 -0.31 34.75
C PRO A 29 32.15 1.02 34.00
N ASN A 30 32.65 0.96 32.75
CA ASN A 30 32.82 2.12 31.87
C ASN A 30 31.60 2.37 30.96
N ALA A 31 30.43 1.82 31.30
CA ALA A 31 29.17 1.90 30.55
C ALA A 31 29.22 1.30 29.11
N ALA A 32 30.25 0.52 28.77
CA ALA A 32 30.29 -0.19 27.48
C ALA A 32 29.44 -1.47 27.54
N PRO A 33 28.61 -1.76 26.52
CA PRO A 33 27.77 -2.96 26.50
C PRO A 33 28.63 -4.24 26.49
N LEU A 34 28.27 -5.23 27.32
CA LEU A 34 29.03 -6.48 27.45
C LEU A 34 28.87 -7.41 26.24
N LEU A 35 27.72 -7.35 25.57
CA LEU A 35 27.45 -8.11 24.34
C LEU A 35 26.89 -7.18 23.26
N PRO A 36 27.75 -6.49 22.49
CA PRO A 36 27.27 -5.69 21.36
C PRO A 36 26.76 -6.62 20.26
N ILE A 37 25.45 -6.65 20.05
CA ILE A 37 24.81 -7.44 18.99
C ILE A 37 24.59 -6.57 17.76
N ARG A 38 25.05 -7.05 16.59
CA ARG A 38 24.72 -6.47 15.28
C ARG A 38 23.94 -7.50 14.48
N VAL A 39 22.72 -7.14 14.07
CA VAL A 39 21.87 -7.98 13.23
C VAL A 39 21.81 -7.39 11.83
N HIS A 40 22.01 -8.23 10.81
CA HIS A 40 21.83 -7.88 9.41
C HIS A 40 20.54 -8.52 8.91
N LEU A 41 19.52 -7.69 8.62
CA LEU A 41 18.23 -8.15 8.11
C LEU A 41 18.11 -7.80 6.63
N PHE A 42 17.76 -8.79 5.81
CA PHE A 42 17.53 -8.62 4.38
C PHE A 42 16.06 -8.82 4.08
N PHE A 43 15.45 -7.83 3.42
CA PHE A 43 14.05 -7.88 3.04
C PHE A 43 13.91 -7.74 1.53
N ARG A 44 13.15 -8.66 0.94
CA ARG A 44 12.77 -8.56 -0.47
C ARG A 44 11.46 -7.80 -0.56
N ASN A 45 11.49 -6.65 -1.22
CA ASN A 45 10.27 -5.91 -1.54
C ASN A 45 9.39 -6.72 -2.51
N VAL A 46 8.06 -6.62 -2.39
CA VAL A 46 7.12 -7.20 -3.35
C VAL A 46 7.28 -6.44 -4.67
N GLN A 47 7.96 -7.07 -5.63
CA GLN A 47 8.27 -6.46 -6.94
C GLN A 47 7.07 -6.45 -7.87
N GLY A 48 6.11 -7.34 -7.61
CA GLY A 48 4.90 -7.55 -8.37
C GLY A 48 4.20 -8.80 -7.84
N VAL A 49 3.05 -9.10 -8.43
CA VAL A 49 2.35 -10.37 -8.23
C VAL A 49 2.16 -10.98 -9.61
N TRP A 50 2.39 -12.27 -9.74
CA TRP A 50 2.14 -13.01 -10.97
C TRP A 50 0.97 -13.96 -10.74
N ALA A 51 0.21 -14.24 -11.79
CA ALA A 51 -0.93 -15.12 -11.72
C ALA A 51 -0.90 -16.14 -12.86
N CYS A 52 -1.36 -17.35 -12.55
CA CYS A 52 -1.69 -18.34 -13.57
C CYS A 52 -2.77 -17.74 -14.48
N SER A 53 -2.52 -17.74 -15.79
CA SER A 53 -3.46 -17.17 -16.76
C SER A 53 -4.69 -18.05 -17.04
N ASN A 54 -4.77 -19.23 -16.42
CA ASN A 54 -5.91 -20.13 -16.51
C ASN A 54 -6.89 -19.89 -15.36
N ARG A 55 -8.11 -19.45 -15.68
CA ARG A 55 -9.22 -19.30 -14.71
C ARG A 55 -9.65 -20.61 -14.06
N GLN A 56 -9.46 -21.74 -14.75
CA GLN A 56 -9.79 -23.08 -14.25
C GLN A 56 -8.59 -23.73 -13.55
N CYS A 57 -7.65 -22.93 -13.05
CA CYS A 57 -6.49 -23.43 -12.34
C CYS A 57 -6.92 -24.09 -11.02
N SER A 58 -6.61 -25.37 -10.85
CA SER A 58 -6.87 -26.12 -9.61
C SER A 58 -6.11 -25.60 -8.39
N GLY A 59 -5.10 -24.74 -8.58
CA GLY A 59 -4.34 -24.10 -7.50
C GLY A 59 -4.81 -22.70 -7.14
N ALA A 60 -5.95 -22.23 -7.67
CA ALA A 60 -6.53 -20.95 -7.28
C ALA A 60 -7.01 -20.98 -5.82
N SER A 61 -6.81 -19.90 -5.08
CA SER A 61 -7.26 -19.77 -3.68
C SER A 61 -8.69 -19.22 -3.55
N TRP A 62 -9.41 -19.11 -4.67
CA TRP A 62 -10.77 -18.56 -4.76
C TRP A 62 -11.67 -19.48 -5.58
N THR A 63 -12.96 -19.37 -5.33
CA THR A 63 -14.02 -20.13 -6.01
C THR A 63 -14.88 -19.28 -6.94
N ASP A 64 -14.67 -17.96 -6.96
CA ASP A 64 -15.41 -17.06 -7.84
C ASP A 64 -14.96 -17.24 -9.30
N ALA A 65 -15.86 -17.75 -10.13
CA ALA A 65 -15.62 -17.98 -11.55
C ALA A 65 -15.44 -16.67 -12.34
N ALA A 66 -15.87 -15.52 -11.80
CA ALA A 66 -15.66 -14.21 -12.42
C ALA A 66 -14.19 -13.77 -12.39
N ILE A 67 -13.36 -14.33 -11.49
CA ILE A 67 -11.94 -14.00 -11.41
C ILE A 67 -11.21 -14.68 -12.59
N PRO A 68 -10.59 -13.91 -13.51
CA PRO A 68 -10.11 -14.44 -14.79
C PRO A 68 -8.75 -15.16 -14.71
N VAL A 69 -8.17 -15.27 -13.51
CA VAL A 69 -6.83 -15.82 -13.26
C VAL A 69 -6.91 -16.99 -12.28
N GLY A 70 -5.81 -17.72 -12.15
CA GLY A 70 -5.62 -18.83 -11.22
C GLY A 70 -4.56 -18.51 -10.16
N ARG A 71 -3.90 -19.54 -9.61
CA ARG A 71 -2.87 -19.44 -8.55
C ARG A 71 -1.97 -18.20 -8.66
N LEU A 72 -1.74 -17.52 -7.53
CA LEU A 72 -0.82 -16.38 -7.43
C LEU A 72 0.61 -16.80 -7.07
N PHE A 73 1.56 -15.97 -7.46
CA PHE A 73 3.00 -16.14 -7.25
C PHE A 73 3.62 -14.80 -6.84
N ASP A 74 4.58 -14.86 -5.92
CA ASP A 74 5.34 -13.73 -5.36
C ASP A 74 6.62 -13.40 -6.14
N ARG A 75 6.91 -14.21 -7.17
CA ARG A 75 8.09 -14.11 -8.03
C ARG A 75 7.71 -14.45 -9.48
N PRO A 76 8.47 -13.95 -10.47
CA PRO A 76 8.31 -14.38 -11.85
C PRO A 76 8.39 -15.91 -11.92
N THR A 77 7.33 -16.51 -12.45
CA THR A 77 7.21 -17.97 -12.61
C THR A 77 6.77 -18.22 -14.03
N THR A 78 7.42 -19.12 -14.75
CA THR A 78 7.14 -19.35 -16.17
C THR A 78 5.90 -20.19 -16.42
N THR A 79 5.68 -21.22 -15.60
CA THR A 79 4.59 -22.18 -15.79
C THR A 79 4.02 -22.59 -14.43
N CYS A 80 2.70 -22.55 -14.30
CA CYS A 80 1.98 -23.05 -13.12
C CYS A 80 1.97 -24.59 -13.10
N ALA A 81 1.77 -25.20 -11.94
CA ALA A 81 1.64 -26.65 -11.79
C ALA A 81 0.52 -27.27 -12.67
N CYS A 82 -0.50 -26.49 -13.06
CA CYS A 82 -1.54 -26.92 -14.01
C CYS A 82 -1.11 -26.85 -15.49
N GLY A 83 0.16 -26.57 -15.77
CA GLY A 83 0.74 -26.48 -17.12
C GLY A 83 0.43 -25.19 -17.88
N SER A 84 -0.18 -24.19 -17.23
CA SER A 84 -0.52 -22.90 -17.86
C SER A 84 0.56 -21.83 -17.62
N ARG A 85 0.69 -20.91 -18.56
CA ARG A 85 1.56 -19.74 -18.50
C ARG A 85 1.19 -18.86 -17.32
N VAL A 86 2.19 -18.44 -16.58
CA VAL A 86 2.05 -17.45 -15.51
C VAL A 86 2.56 -16.12 -16.05
N LEU A 87 1.78 -15.07 -15.82
CA LEU A 87 2.04 -13.71 -16.29
C LEU A 87 1.92 -12.73 -15.13
N GLU A 88 2.48 -11.54 -15.29
CA GLU A 88 2.37 -10.50 -14.25
C GLU A 88 0.91 -10.06 -14.14
N MET A 89 0.38 -10.05 -12.92
CA MET A 89 -0.96 -9.60 -12.64
C MET A 89 -0.95 -8.10 -12.38
N LEU A 90 -1.73 -7.40 -13.18
CA LEU A 90 -1.90 -5.96 -13.11
C LEU A 90 -3.36 -5.66 -12.78
N TYR A 91 -3.63 -4.45 -12.29
CA TYR A 91 -4.99 -4.04 -11.93
C TYR A 91 -5.25 -2.60 -12.34
N CYS A 92 -6.52 -2.27 -12.62
CA CYS A 92 -6.93 -0.88 -12.76
C CYS A 92 -7.10 -0.25 -11.38
N GLU A 93 -6.41 0.85 -11.10
CA GLU A 93 -6.46 1.51 -9.79
C GLU A 93 -7.87 2.03 -9.42
N PRO A 94 -8.67 2.61 -10.35
CA PRO A 94 -10.05 2.99 -10.06
C PRO A 94 -11.08 1.86 -9.92
N CYS A 95 -11.03 0.80 -10.74
CA CYS A 95 -12.10 -0.21 -10.78
C CYS A 95 -11.69 -1.62 -10.33
N GLY A 96 -10.40 -1.87 -10.09
CA GLY A 96 -9.89 -3.17 -9.64
C GLY A 96 -9.88 -4.28 -10.68
N ASP A 97 -10.32 -4.02 -11.92
CA ASP A 97 -10.35 -5.07 -12.96
C ASP A 97 -8.93 -5.57 -13.28
N ILE A 98 -8.84 -6.86 -13.60
CA ILE A 98 -7.57 -7.60 -13.70
C ILE A 98 -7.05 -7.59 -15.13
N PHE A 99 -5.75 -7.33 -15.26
CA PHE A 99 -5.00 -7.39 -16.51
C PHE A 99 -3.82 -8.34 -16.34
N LEU A 100 -3.35 -8.90 -17.45
CA LEU A 100 -2.15 -9.71 -17.50
C LEU A 100 -1.09 -8.98 -18.34
N GLY A 101 0.09 -8.85 -17.78
CA GLY A 101 1.25 -8.26 -18.41
C GLY A 101 2.36 -9.29 -18.64
N GLY A 102 3.09 -9.14 -19.74
CA GLY A 102 4.22 -10.01 -20.03
C GLY A 102 5.13 -9.46 -21.11
N TYR A 103 6.39 -9.87 -21.06
CA TYR A 103 7.37 -9.50 -22.08
C TYR A 103 7.06 -10.22 -23.39
N ARG A 104 7.18 -9.49 -24.49
CA ARG A 104 6.94 -9.99 -25.84
C ARG A 104 8.17 -10.73 -26.33
N ARG A 105 7.99 -12.00 -26.67
CA ARG A 105 8.88 -12.74 -27.56
C ARG A 105 8.18 -12.89 -28.91
N THR A 106 8.67 -12.19 -29.94
CA THR A 106 8.11 -12.28 -31.29
C THR A 106 8.32 -13.70 -31.85
N LEU A 107 7.22 -14.34 -32.24
CA LEU A 107 7.25 -15.63 -32.94
C LEU A 107 7.11 -15.42 -34.45
N GLN A 108 6.11 -14.63 -34.84
CA GLN A 108 5.80 -14.27 -36.23
C GLN A 108 5.27 -12.84 -36.28
N GLN A 109 4.97 -12.32 -37.48
CA GLN A 109 4.32 -11.01 -37.61
C GLN A 109 2.98 -11.00 -36.86
N ASN A 110 2.85 -10.10 -35.89
CA ASN A 110 1.66 -9.94 -35.03
C ASN A 110 1.29 -11.17 -34.17
N VAL A 111 2.24 -12.08 -33.95
CA VAL A 111 2.11 -13.22 -33.04
C VAL A 111 3.27 -13.20 -32.05
N TRP A 112 2.93 -13.11 -30.77
CA TRP A 112 3.91 -13.01 -29.69
C TRP A 112 3.68 -14.11 -28.66
N SER A 113 4.74 -14.61 -28.05
CA SER A 113 4.65 -15.35 -26.78
C SER A 113 4.88 -14.38 -25.63
N LEU A 114 4.01 -14.40 -24.63
CA LEU A 114 4.18 -13.62 -23.41
C LEU A 114 4.91 -14.43 -22.34
N VAL A 115 5.91 -13.83 -21.72
CA VAL A 115 6.70 -14.42 -20.63
C VAL A 115 6.73 -13.50 -19.40
N PRO A 116 6.87 -14.05 -18.18
CA PRO A 116 6.74 -13.29 -16.93
C PRO A 116 7.94 -12.39 -16.60
N ASP A 117 9.06 -12.54 -17.30
CA ASP A 117 10.32 -11.85 -17.04
C ASP A 117 11.04 -11.52 -18.36
N ASP A 118 11.97 -10.57 -18.31
CA ASP A 118 12.66 -10.07 -19.51
C ASP A 118 13.57 -11.17 -20.10
N PRO A 119 13.37 -11.56 -21.37
CA PRO A 119 14.23 -12.56 -22.01
C PRO A 119 15.66 -12.04 -22.28
N ASN A 120 15.95 -10.75 -22.17
CA ASN A 120 17.24 -10.14 -22.51
C ASN A 120 18.12 -9.84 -21.29
N ILE A 121 18.27 -10.80 -20.39
CA ILE A 121 19.07 -10.66 -19.15
C ILE A 121 20.54 -10.30 -19.44
N GLU A 122 21.07 -10.71 -20.59
CA GLU A 122 22.45 -10.45 -21.05
C GLU A 122 22.78 -8.97 -21.25
N LYS A 123 21.78 -8.08 -21.24
CA LYS A 123 21.96 -6.63 -21.34
C LYS A 123 22.05 -5.94 -19.97
N ALA A 124 22.06 -6.70 -18.88
CA ALA A 124 22.33 -6.16 -17.55
C ALA A 124 23.81 -5.72 -17.44
N PRO A 125 24.12 -4.56 -16.82
CA PRO A 125 23.25 -3.73 -15.99
C PRO A 125 22.52 -2.60 -16.73
N ASP A 126 22.80 -2.37 -18.02
CA ASP A 126 22.27 -1.22 -18.77
C ASP A 126 20.77 -1.33 -19.11
N HIS A 127 20.21 -2.55 -19.04
CA HIS A 127 18.77 -2.83 -19.17
C HIS A 127 18.26 -3.50 -17.91
N SER A 128 17.36 -2.84 -17.18
CA SER A 128 16.70 -3.38 -16.00
C SER A 128 15.37 -4.03 -16.38
N ALA A 129 14.91 -5.00 -15.59
CA ALA A 129 13.54 -5.53 -15.72
C ALA A 129 12.45 -4.47 -15.47
N ASN A 130 12.80 -3.22 -15.13
CA ASN A 130 11.85 -2.12 -15.04
C ASN A 130 11.77 -1.26 -16.32
N ASP A 131 12.65 -1.48 -17.30
CA ASP A 131 12.70 -0.72 -18.56
C ASP A 131 11.69 -1.29 -19.57
N ARG A 132 10.41 -1.21 -19.20
CA ARG A 132 9.30 -1.68 -20.03
C ARG A 132 8.86 -0.59 -20.98
N ASP A 133 8.65 -0.97 -22.23
CA ASP A 133 8.04 -0.12 -23.23
C ASP A 133 7.02 -0.90 -24.06
N TYR A 134 6.34 -0.21 -24.97
CA TYR A 134 5.36 -0.82 -25.85
C TYR A 134 5.96 -1.93 -26.71
N TYR A 135 7.25 -1.91 -27.06
CA TYR A 135 7.85 -2.90 -27.95
C TYR A 135 8.16 -4.21 -27.22
N ASN A 136 8.67 -4.12 -25.99
CA ASN A 136 9.11 -5.28 -25.22
C ASN A 136 8.04 -5.84 -24.28
N TYR A 137 6.95 -5.13 -24.01
CA TYR A 137 5.94 -5.54 -23.02
C TYR A 137 4.50 -5.39 -23.55
N ALA A 138 3.63 -6.35 -23.21
CA ALA A 138 2.23 -6.37 -23.62
C ALA A 138 1.28 -6.31 -22.42
N ILE A 139 0.14 -5.64 -22.62
CA ILE A 139 -0.98 -5.64 -21.67
C ILE A 139 -2.17 -6.33 -22.34
N TYR A 140 -2.64 -7.39 -21.71
CA TYR A 140 -3.79 -8.17 -22.10
C TYR A 140 -4.89 -8.06 -21.03
N TRP A 141 -6.11 -7.75 -21.46
CA TRP A 141 -7.30 -7.72 -20.64
C TRP A 141 -8.12 -8.99 -20.88
N PRO A 142 -8.09 -9.98 -19.98
CA PRO A 142 -8.93 -11.17 -20.08
C PRO A 142 -10.40 -10.78 -19.89
N ALA A 143 -11.17 -10.89 -20.97
CA ALA A 143 -12.54 -10.34 -21.02
C ALA A 143 -13.61 -11.38 -21.34
N ARG A 144 -13.24 -12.61 -21.73
CA ARG A 144 -14.21 -13.69 -21.89
C ARG A 144 -14.71 -14.14 -20.52
N LEU A 145 -16.00 -14.30 -20.32
CA LEU A 145 -16.62 -14.73 -19.07
C LEU A 145 -16.79 -16.27 -19.04
N PRO A 146 -17.13 -16.88 -17.89
CA PRO A 146 -17.35 -18.32 -17.78
C PRO A 146 -18.47 -18.86 -18.70
N ASP A 147 -19.49 -18.05 -18.96
CA ASP A 147 -20.59 -18.33 -19.89
C ASP A 147 -20.18 -18.25 -21.38
N GLY A 148 -18.92 -17.89 -21.64
CA GLY A 148 -18.37 -17.70 -22.98
C GLY A 148 -18.57 -16.30 -23.55
N THR A 149 -19.32 -15.41 -22.89
CA THR A 149 -19.56 -14.04 -23.36
C THR A 149 -18.28 -13.21 -23.33
N LEU A 150 -17.99 -12.46 -24.39
CA LEU A 150 -16.86 -11.53 -24.42
C LEU A 150 -17.29 -10.14 -23.92
N ARG A 151 -16.79 -9.71 -22.75
CA ARG A 151 -16.99 -8.34 -22.26
C ARG A 151 -16.44 -7.34 -23.27
N GLN A 152 -17.25 -6.36 -23.64
CA GLN A 152 -16.86 -5.28 -24.53
C GLN A 152 -16.22 -4.14 -23.72
N PRO A 153 -15.17 -3.48 -24.24
CA PRO A 153 -14.64 -2.28 -23.62
C PRO A 153 -15.69 -1.16 -23.69
N GLN A 154 -15.85 -0.41 -22.61
CA GLN A 154 -16.63 0.84 -22.60
C GLN A 154 -15.99 1.86 -23.56
N ARG A 155 -14.66 1.87 -23.63
CA ARG A 155 -13.89 2.63 -24.61
C ARG A 155 -12.82 1.78 -25.26
N ASP A 156 -12.99 1.53 -26.56
CA ASP A 156 -12.04 0.71 -27.32
C ASP A 156 -10.89 1.52 -27.92
N SER A 157 -11.03 2.83 -28.12
CA SER A 157 -10.06 3.66 -28.83
C SER A 157 -10.01 5.10 -28.31
N TRP A 158 -8.83 5.71 -28.37
CA TRP A 158 -8.59 7.10 -27.97
C TRP A 158 -7.35 7.68 -28.66
N VAL A 159 -7.24 9.01 -28.64
CA VAL A 159 -6.07 9.74 -29.16
C VAL A 159 -5.34 10.41 -27.99
N GLN A 160 -4.03 10.27 -27.96
CA GLN A 160 -3.15 10.99 -27.03
C GLN A 160 -1.93 11.47 -27.81
N GLU A 161 -1.63 12.77 -27.75
CA GLU A 161 -0.52 13.41 -28.48
C GLU A 161 -0.52 13.07 -29.98
N GLY A 162 -1.71 13.09 -30.61
CA GLY A 162 -1.86 12.82 -32.04
C GLY A 162 -1.73 11.34 -32.46
N VAL A 163 -1.47 10.43 -31.51
CA VAL A 163 -1.34 8.99 -31.78
C VAL A 163 -2.60 8.24 -31.35
N THR A 164 -3.16 7.47 -32.28
CA THR A 164 -4.33 6.62 -32.01
C THR A 164 -3.92 5.35 -31.27
N ARG A 165 -4.57 5.10 -30.14
CA ARG A 165 -4.40 3.95 -29.27
C ARG A 165 -5.72 3.20 -29.19
N ARG A 166 -5.66 1.88 -29.07
CA ARG A 166 -6.88 1.07 -28.94
C ARG A 166 -6.67 -0.26 -28.25
N TRP A 167 -7.75 -0.79 -27.71
CA TRP A 167 -7.92 -2.18 -27.33
C TRP A 167 -8.33 -2.97 -28.58
N ARG A 168 -7.52 -3.96 -28.98
CA ARG A 168 -7.85 -4.87 -30.09
C ARG A 168 -8.23 -6.24 -29.54
N MET A 169 -9.25 -6.87 -30.12
CA MET A 169 -9.59 -8.25 -29.77
C MET A 169 -8.38 -9.16 -29.95
N ALA A 170 -8.16 -10.06 -28.99
CA ALA A 170 -7.02 -10.95 -28.96
C ALA A 170 -7.42 -12.39 -28.58
N VAL A 171 -6.73 -13.35 -29.20
CA VAL A 171 -6.73 -14.75 -28.78
C VAL A 171 -5.45 -14.96 -27.97
N PHE A 172 -5.60 -15.43 -26.74
CA PHE A 172 -4.51 -15.77 -25.85
C PHE A 172 -4.66 -17.24 -25.45
N ASP A 173 -3.63 -18.03 -25.74
CA ASP A 173 -3.55 -19.42 -25.30
C ASP A 173 -2.84 -19.49 -23.95
N HIS A 174 -3.60 -19.82 -22.91
CA HIS A 174 -3.07 -19.90 -21.55
C HIS A 174 -2.06 -21.03 -21.33
N ARG A 175 -1.95 -22.02 -22.22
CA ARG A 175 -0.96 -23.11 -22.12
C ARG A 175 0.37 -22.71 -22.74
N THR A 176 0.33 -22.18 -23.96
CA THR A 176 1.56 -21.79 -24.68
C THR A 176 2.07 -20.43 -24.24
N GLY A 177 1.17 -19.50 -23.89
CA GLY A 177 1.45 -18.09 -23.68
C GLY A 177 1.40 -17.27 -24.97
N GLU A 178 0.97 -17.86 -26.09
CA GLU A 178 0.85 -17.16 -27.37
C GLU A 178 -0.34 -16.20 -27.36
N ILE A 179 -0.12 -15.00 -27.89
CA ILE A 179 -1.11 -13.97 -28.09
C ILE A 179 -1.06 -13.44 -29.52
N GLN A 180 -2.23 -13.32 -30.13
CA GLN A 180 -2.40 -12.76 -31.46
C GLN A 180 -3.70 -11.97 -31.55
N VAL A 181 -3.78 -11.07 -32.54
CA VAL A 181 -5.02 -10.33 -32.82
C VAL A 181 -6.08 -11.30 -33.35
N ALA A 182 -7.27 -11.29 -32.73
CA ALA A 182 -8.38 -12.14 -33.15
C ALA A 182 -9.00 -11.63 -34.46
N ARG A 183 -9.33 -12.56 -35.38
CA ARG A 183 -10.03 -12.24 -36.63
C ARG A 183 -11.55 -12.15 -36.44
N ARG A 184 -12.10 -12.94 -35.52
CA ARG A 184 -13.54 -12.99 -35.20
C ARG A 184 -13.73 -12.83 -33.70
N SER A 185 -14.83 -12.19 -33.30
CA SER A 185 -15.20 -12.04 -31.88
C SER A 185 -15.39 -13.40 -31.18
N ALA A 186 -15.89 -14.40 -31.91
CA ALA A 186 -16.10 -15.76 -31.40
C ALA A 186 -14.80 -16.41 -30.90
N ASP A 187 -13.66 -16.13 -31.54
CA ASP A 187 -12.36 -16.69 -31.16
C ASP A 187 -11.68 -15.90 -30.04
N ALA A 188 -12.09 -14.64 -29.81
CA ALA A 188 -11.40 -13.72 -28.93
C ALA A 188 -11.55 -14.10 -27.46
N THR A 189 -10.45 -14.18 -26.74
CA THR A 189 -10.42 -14.48 -25.29
C THR A 189 -10.39 -13.20 -24.44
N GLY A 190 -10.01 -12.09 -25.06
CA GLY A 190 -9.87 -10.80 -24.41
C GLY A 190 -9.41 -9.72 -25.37
N TRP A 191 -8.75 -8.71 -24.84
CA TRP A 191 -8.29 -7.54 -25.58
C TRP A 191 -6.82 -7.24 -25.29
N ILE A 192 -6.06 -6.82 -26.30
CA ILE A 192 -4.66 -6.40 -26.15
C ILE A 192 -4.55 -4.89 -26.40
N TYR A 193 -3.73 -4.21 -25.60
CA TYR A 193 -3.39 -2.81 -25.84
C TYR A 193 -2.53 -2.68 -27.11
N HIS A 194 -2.93 -1.78 -28.02
CA HIS A 194 -2.33 -1.69 -29.34
C HIS A 194 -2.24 -0.24 -29.83
N VAL A 195 -1.05 0.12 -30.31
CA VAL A 195 -0.72 1.37 -31.00
C VAL A 195 -0.39 1.03 -32.45
N ALA A 196 -1.32 1.30 -33.37
CA ALA A 196 -1.22 0.83 -34.75
C ALA A 196 -0.06 1.46 -35.53
N ASP A 197 0.23 2.74 -35.28
CA ASP A 197 1.32 3.44 -35.95
C ASP A 197 2.71 2.86 -35.62
N LEU A 198 2.89 2.26 -34.44
CA LEU A 198 4.16 1.63 -34.06
C LEU A 198 4.42 0.29 -34.77
N HIS A 199 3.45 -0.25 -35.49
CA HIS A 199 3.57 -1.48 -36.28
C HIS A 199 3.74 -1.20 -37.78
N GLN A 200 3.79 0.06 -38.19
CA GLN A 200 4.07 0.46 -39.58
C GLN A 200 5.57 0.53 -39.83
N ASN A 201 6.00 0.27 -41.07
CA ASN A 201 7.38 0.39 -41.49
C ASN A 201 7.49 1.26 -42.76
N PRO A 202 8.05 2.49 -42.67
CA PRO A 202 8.58 3.13 -41.46
C PRO A 202 7.49 3.56 -40.47
N VAL A 203 7.85 3.75 -39.20
CA VAL A 203 6.96 4.32 -38.18
C VAL A 203 6.64 5.79 -38.56
N PRO A 204 5.36 6.20 -38.61
CA PRO A 204 4.99 7.56 -38.95
C PRO A 204 5.59 8.60 -37.99
N PRO A 205 6.00 9.80 -38.47
CA PRO A 205 6.56 10.85 -37.61
C PRO A 205 5.64 11.25 -36.44
N ARG A 206 4.31 11.21 -36.65
CA ARG A 206 3.33 11.49 -35.58
C ARG A 206 3.42 10.52 -34.39
N ALA A 207 3.93 9.31 -34.60
CA ALA A 207 4.08 8.29 -33.58
C ALA A 207 5.46 8.30 -32.88
N ALA A 208 6.31 9.29 -33.19
CA ALA A 208 7.61 9.48 -32.54
C ALA A 208 7.52 10.15 -31.15
N VAL A 209 6.31 10.41 -30.63
CA VAL A 209 6.12 10.98 -29.30
C VAL A 209 6.48 9.96 -28.20
N PRO A 210 7.14 10.36 -27.10
CA PRO A 210 7.54 9.44 -26.02
C PRO A 210 6.37 8.63 -25.46
N SER A 211 5.19 9.26 -25.31
CA SER A 211 3.99 8.62 -24.78
C SER A 211 3.47 7.46 -25.64
N ALA A 212 3.84 7.39 -26.93
CA ALA A 212 3.46 6.27 -27.80
C ALA A 212 4.14 4.97 -27.37
N ARG A 213 5.33 5.07 -26.77
CA ARG A 213 6.11 3.93 -26.28
C ARG A 213 5.73 3.47 -24.88
N ASN A 214 4.75 4.10 -24.22
CA ASN A 214 4.25 3.63 -22.94
C ASN A 214 3.71 2.20 -23.10
N GLU A 215 4.21 1.29 -22.27
CA GLU A 215 3.81 -0.10 -22.19
C GLU A 215 2.38 -0.27 -21.68
N ARG A 216 1.93 0.65 -20.82
CA ARG A 216 0.59 0.66 -20.24
C ARG A 216 -0.33 1.68 -20.92
N PRO A 217 -1.61 1.33 -21.13
CA PRO A 217 -2.59 2.23 -21.71
C PRO A 217 -2.95 3.35 -20.72
N SER A 218 -3.20 4.55 -21.25
CA SER A 218 -3.69 5.69 -20.48
C SER A 218 -5.20 5.64 -20.19
N VAL A 219 -5.92 4.72 -20.82
CA VAL A 219 -7.37 4.56 -20.66
C VAL A 219 -7.72 3.12 -20.29
N CYS A 220 -8.48 2.96 -19.21
CA CYS A 220 -9.03 1.65 -18.82
C CYS A 220 -10.19 1.25 -19.76
N PRO A 221 -10.23 0.00 -20.27
CA PRO A 221 -11.32 -0.47 -21.12
C PRO A 221 -12.61 -0.71 -20.34
N GLN A 222 -12.53 -0.98 -19.04
CA GLN A 222 -13.69 -1.36 -18.23
C GLN A 222 -14.41 -0.16 -17.61
N CYS A 223 -13.68 0.82 -17.07
CA CYS A 223 -14.27 1.96 -16.35
C CYS A 223 -13.99 3.33 -16.99
N GLU A 224 -13.35 3.36 -18.17
CA GLU A 224 -12.97 4.57 -18.90
C GLU A 224 -12.07 5.56 -18.16
N ALA A 225 -11.51 5.18 -17.00
CA ALA A 225 -10.54 6.00 -16.28
C ALA A 225 -9.44 6.44 -17.24
N ASN A 226 -9.28 7.76 -17.41
CA ASN A 226 -8.37 8.36 -18.37
C ASN A 226 -7.30 9.16 -17.63
N TRP A 227 -6.07 8.67 -17.70
CA TRP A 227 -4.93 9.23 -16.99
C TRP A 227 -3.92 9.88 -17.95
N SER A 228 -4.31 10.16 -19.20
CA SER A 228 -3.40 10.74 -20.21
C SER A 228 -2.71 12.04 -19.78
N GLY A 229 -3.29 12.79 -18.83
CA GLY A 229 -2.71 14.01 -18.26
C GLY A 229 -2.01 13.84 -16.90
N MET A 230 -1.93 12.63 -16.36
CA MET A 230 -1.32 12.36 -15.05
C MET A 230 0.15 11.96 -15.19
N ALA A 231 0.94 12.21 -14.15
CA ALA A 231 2.37 11.89 -14.12
C ALA A 231 2.67 10.39 -14.37
N SER A 232 1.79 9.47 -13.93
CA SER A 232 1.94 8.04 -14.22
C SER A 232 1.39 7.62 -15.59
N SER A 233 0.58 8.48 -16.22
CA SER A 233 -0.04 8.29 -17.54
C SER A 233 -0.77 6.96 -17.79
N ALA A 234 -1.12 6.18 -16.76
CA ALA A 234 -1.76 4.88 -16.88
C ALA A 234 -2.54 4.48 -15.61
N PRO A 235 -3.86 4.20 -15.70
CA PRO A 235 -4.64 3.68 -14.57
C PRO A 235 -4.34 2.21 -14.27
N VAL A 236 -3.74 1.47 -15.21
CA VAL A 236 -3.32 0.09 -15.00
C VAL A 236 -1.99 0.10 -14.24
N ARG A 237 -1.91 -0.64 -13.14
CA ARG A 237 -0.79 -0.64 -12.18
C ARG A 237 -0.25 -2.04 -11.94
N THR A 238 1.02 -2.09 -11.59
CA THR A 238 1.66 -3.28 -11.03
C THR A 238 1.33 -3.39 -9.54
N GLN A 239 1.25 -4.62 -9.02
CA GLN A 239 1.09 -4.90 -7.59
C GLN A 239 2.43 -4.78 -6.85
N ARG A 240 3.11 -3.63 -6.99
CA ARG A 240 4.42 -3.37 -6.38
C ARG A 240 4.26 -2.48 -5.17
N THR A 241 4.95 -2.82 -4.08
CA THR A 241 5.08 -1.92 -2.94
C THR A 241 6.19 -0.91 -3.20
N GLY A 242 5.95 0.37 -2.90
CA GLY A 242 6.99 1.39 -3.01
C GLY A 242 8.11 1.09 -2.01
N PHE A 243 9.37 1.05 -2.48
CA PHE A 243 10.54 0.76 -1.64
C PHE A 243 10.59 1.64 -0.39
N GLN A 244 10.30 2.94 -0.55
CA GLN A 244 10.24 3.90 0.56
C GLN A 244 9.22 3.51 1.63
N LYS A 245 8.05 2.98 1.25
CA LYS A 245 6.99 2.67 2.21
C LYS A 245 7.33 1.43 3.03
N VAL A 246 7.91 0.41 2.39
CA VAL A 246 8.39 -0.79 3.09
C VAL A 246 9.52 -0.44 4.04
N ALA A 247 10.49 0.35 3.57
CA ALA A 247 11.58 0.82 4.41
C ALA A 247 11.08 1.62 5.63
N GLN A 248 10.10 2.50 5.44
CA GLN A 248 9.47 3.25 6.53
C GLN A 248 8.82 2.30 7.56
N VAL A 249 7.92 1.42 7.12
CA VAL A 249 7.18 0.50 8.02
C VAL A 249 8.12 -0.42 8.80
N LEU A 250 9.14 -0.97 8.12
CA LEU A 250 10.15 -1.80 8.76
C LEU A 250 10.98 -0.99 9.77
N SER A 251 11.39 0.22 9.41
CA SER A 251 12.15 1.09 10.31
C SER A 251 11.36 1.43 11.57
N ASP A 252 10.10 1.83 11.41
CA ASP A 252 9.22 2.18 12.53
C ASP A 252 8.97 0.96 13.42
N SER A 253 8.71 -0.21 12.84
CA SER A 253 8.46 -1.45 13.60
C SER A 253 9.73 -1.89 14.35
N LEU A 254 10.88 -1.93 13.68
CA LEU A 254 12.15 -2.32 14.29
C LEU A 254 12.54 -1.37 15.43
N LEU A 255 12.45 -0.05 15.22
CA LEU A 255 12.80 0.92 16.26
C LEU A 255 11.86 0.84 17.48
N ARG A 256 10.58 0.50 17.27
CA ARG A 256 9.61 0.24 18.34
C ARG A 256 9.91 -1.06 19.09
N GLU A 257 10.22 -2.15 18.40
CA GLU A 257 10.54 -3.44 19.05
C GLU A 257 11.87 -3.39 19.82
N ILE A 258 12.82 -2.57 19.37
CA ILE A 258 14.07 -2.32 20.08
C ILE A 258 13.82 -1.43 21.33
N ALA A 259 12.56 -1.06 21.68
CA ALA A 259 12.17 -0.20 22.82
C ALA A 259 12.94 -0.50 24.11
N PRO A 260 13.30 0.54 24.91
CA PRO A 260 13.91 0.29 26.20
C PRO A 260 12.82 -0.28 27.13
N PRO A 261 13.18 -0.95 28.22
CA PRO A 261 12.22 -1.20 29.28
C PRO A 261 11.54 0.12 29.65
N GLN A 262 10.20 0.12 29.68
CA GLN A 262 9.41 1.30 30.01
C GLN A 262 9.89 1.88 31.35
N PRO A 263 10.26 3.17 31.42
CA PRO A 263 10.48 3.80 32.71
C PRO A 263 9.16 3.82 33.49
N ALA A 264 9.24 3.61 34.81
CA ALA A 264 8.07 3.56 35.69
C ALA A 264 7.29 4.89 35.78
N ALA A 265 7.86 6.00 35.30
CA ALA A 265 7.20 7.29 35.18
C ALA A 265 7.85 8.18 34.11
N GLY A 266 7.02 8.85 33.30
CA GLY A 266 7.44 9.86 32.32
C GLY A 266 7.67 9.32 30.90
N PRO A 267 7.74 10.22 29.90
CA PRO A 267 8.06 9.83 28.52
C PRO A 267 9.45 9.18 28.47
N PRO A 268 9.62 8.09 27.69
CA PRO A 268 10.91 7.41 27.60
C PRO A 268 11.98 8.37 27.08
N PRO A 269 13.15 8.47 27.76
CA PRO A 269 14.24 9.30 27.27
C PRO A 269 14.75 8.78 25.92
N GLU A 270 15.17 9.69 25.05
CA GLU A 270 15.77 9.36 23.76
C GLU A 270 17.09 8.59 23.98
N ASP A 271 17.13 7.30 23.60
CA ASP A 271 18.34 6.50 23.72
C ASP A 271 19.22 6.68 22.48
N VAL A 272 20.27 7.49 22.62
CA VAL A 272 21.26 7.84 21.59
C VAL A 272 21.99 6.63 21.00
N ARG A 273 21.86 5.44 21.62
CA ARG A 273 22.43 4.17 21.15
C ARG A 273 21.53 3.49 20.10
N ARG A 274 20.28 3.92 19.93
CA ARG A 274 19.36 3.45 18.88
C ARG A 274 19.74 4.07 17.55
N LYS A 275 20.48 3.33 16.74
CA LYS A 275 20.85 3.76 15.39
C LYS A 275 20.38 2.73 14.39
N LEU A 276 19.53 3.16 13.47
CA LEU A 276 19.16 2.38 12.30
C LEU A 276 19.85 2.98 11.08
N VAL A 277 20.53 2.15 10.30
CA VAL A 277 21.15 2.56 9.04
C VAL A 277 20.46 1.80 7.91
N LEU A 278 19.95 2.54 6.93
CA LEU A 278 19.34 1.98 5.73
C LEU A 278 20.28 2.14 4.54
N PHE A 279 20.39 1.08 3.75
CA PHE A 279 21.21 1.06 2.55
C PHE A 279 20.36 0.79 1.31
N SER A 280 20.71 1.43 0.21
CA SER A 280 20.21 1.17 -1.14
C SER A 280 21.41 1.12 -2.07
N ASP A 281 21.44 0.14 -2.97
CA ASP A 281 22.47 -0.03 -4.00
C ASP A 281 22.38 1.04 -5.11
N SER A 282 21.21 1.67 -5.26
CA SER A 282 20.99 2.83 -6.12
C SER A 282 21.15 4.17 -5.39
N ARG A 283 21.98 5.07 -5.94
CA ARG A 283 22.19 6.44 -5.42
C ARG A 283 20.90 7.26 -5.44
N GLN A 284 20.12 7.14 -6.50
CA GLN A 284 18.85 7.86 -6.64
C GLN A 284 17.82 7.37 -5.62
N ASP A 285 17.76 6.05 -5.40
CA ASP A 285 16.82 5.47 -4.44
C ASP A 285 17.24 5.73 -3.00
N ALA A 286 18.55 5.78 -2.70
CA ALA A 286 19.06 6.23 -1.41
C ALA A 286 18.64 7.68 -1.09
N ALA A 287 18.78 8.61 -2.06
CA ALA A 287 18.37 10.00 -1.89
C ALA A 287 16.85 10.13 -1.69
N LYS A 288 16.05 9.41 -2.49
CA LYS A 288 14.60 9.33 -2.32
C LYS A 288 14.23 8.77 -0.95
N LEU A 289 14.92 7.73 -0.49
CA LEU A 289 14.68 7.08 0.80
C LEU A 289 14.89 8.05 1.96
N ALA A 290 16.01 8.78 1.98
CA ALA A 290 16.33 9.74 3.04
C ALA A 290 15.23 10.80 3.22
N VAL A 291 14.81 11.45 2.12
CA VAL A 291 13.74 12.46 2.15
C VAL A 291 12.38 11.82 2.48
N GLY A 292 12.11 10.64 1.91
CA GLY A 292 10.85 9.92 2.07
C GLY A 292 10.58 9.49 3.51
N VAL A 293 11.61 8.96 4.20
CA VAL A 293 11.51 8.53 5.61
C VAL A 293 11.27 9.73 6.51
N ALA A 294 12.05 10.82 6.36
CA ALA A 294 11.88 12.03 7.16
C ALA A 294 10.48 12.64 6.99
N LYS A 295 10.00 12.76 5.74
CA LYS A 295 8.66 13.27 5.44
C LYS A 295 7.57 12.38 6.02
N SER A 296 7.71 11.05 5.89
CA SER A 296 6.71 10.11 6.40
C SER A 296 6.64 10.15 7.92
N HIS A 297 7.79 10.17 8.59
CA HIS A 297 7.87 10.32 10.05
C HIS A 297 7.21 11.63 10.52
N TRP A 298 7.49 12.75 9.86
CA TRP A 298 6.82 14.03 10.15
C TRP A 298 5.30 13.96 9.98
N LEU A 299 4.83 13.37 8.87
CA LEU A 299 3.39 13.17 8.64
C LEU A 299 2.75 12.26 9.68
N ASP A 300 3.45 11.21 10.12
CA ASP A 300 2.97 10.31 11.16
C ASP A 300 2.92 10.97 12.54
N GLY A 301 3.91 11.81 12.86
CA GLY A 301 3.89 12.65 14.06
C GLY A 301 2.72 13.66 14.04
N LEU A 302 2.46 14.28 12.89
CA LEU A 302 1.30 15.17 12.72
C LEU A 302 -0.02 14.41 12.90
N ARG A 303 -0.14 13.21 12.34
CA ARG A 303 -1.33 12.36 12.51
C ARG A 303 -1.55 11.98 13.96
N GLN A 304 -0.49 11.60 14.68
CA GLN A 304 -0.57 11.26 16.11
C GLN A 304 -1.01 12.49 16.91
N ALA A 305 -0.36 13.63 16.75
CA ALA A 305 -0.73 14.86 17.44
C ALA A 305 -2.19 15.30 17.15
N LEU A 306 -2.67 15.08 15.93
CA LEU A 306 -4.07 15.36 15.57
C LEU A 306 -5.03 14.39 16.29
N VAL A 307 -4.74 13.09 16.26
CA VAL A 307 -5.56 12.07 16.94
C VAL A 307 -5.58 12.30 18.45
N ASP A 308 -4.42 12.58 19.05
CA ASP A 308 -4.29 12.91 20.46
C ASP A 308 -5.06 14.19 20.80
N GLY A 309 -4.95 15.24 19.98
CA GLY A 309 -5.71 16.46 20.14
C GLY A 309 -7.23 16.27 20.02
N MET A 310 -7.68 15.39 19.14
CA MET A 310 -9.09 15.01 19.01
C MET A 310 -9.57 14.25 20.26
N ALA A 311 -8.80 13.26 20.71
CA ALA A 311 -9.09 12.50 21.92
C ALA A 311 -9.13 13.40 23.17
N ASP A 312 -8.17 14.31 23.29
CA ASP A 312 -8.12 15.32 24.35
C ASP A 312 -9.31 16.27 24.29
N SER A 313 -9.69 16.74 23.11
CA SER A 313 -10.86 17.60 22.90
C SER A 313 -12.13 16.91 23.41
N THR A 314 -12.34 15.64 23.05
CA THR A 314 -13.48 14.84 23.52
C THR A 314 -13.41 14.59 25.03
N ARG A 315 -12.24 14.20 25.56
CA ARG A 315 -12.01 13.96 26.99
C ARG A 315 -12.21 15.23 27.83
N ALA A 316 -11.83 16.40 27.32
CA ALA A 316 -11.97 17.69 28.00
C ALA A 316 -13.43 18.02 28.32
N VAL A 317 -14.37 17.73 27.41
CA VAL A 317 -15.81 17.92 27.63
C VAL A 317 -16.30 17.08 28.81
N LEU A 318 -15.92 15.80 28.84
CA LEU A 318 -16.33 14.85 29.87
C LEU A 318 -15.70 15.17 31.23
N LEU A 319 -14.43 15.61 31.24
CA LEU A 319 -13.76 16.07 32.45
C LEU A 319 -14.39 17.35 32.98
N PHE A 320 -14.78 18.29 32.11
CA PHE A 320 -15.50 19.48 32.53
C PHE A 320 -16.87 19.14 33.14
N GLU A 321 -17.64 18.21 32.57
CA GLU A 321 -18.88 17.71 33.19
C GLU A 321 -18.62 17.16 34.60
N ARG A 322 -17.58 16.33 34.77
CA ARG A 322 -17.19 15.78 36.07
C ARG A 322 -16.80 16.90 37.05
N GLN A 323 -16.06 17.90 36.60
CA GLN A 323 -15.64 19.05 37.40
C GLN A 323 -16.84 19.85 37.90
N VAL A 324 -17.78 20.18 37.01
CA VAL A 324 -19.01 20.92 37.36
C VAL A 324 -19.87 20.14 38.35
N ARG A 325 -19.89 18.80 38.28
CA ARG A 325 -20.57 17.92 39.24
C ARG A 325 -19.84 17.75 40.58
N GLY A 326 -18.70 18.43 40.77
CA GLY A 326 -17.92 18.39 42.00
C GLY A 326 -17.04 17.14 42.16
N ALA A 327 -16.76 16.40 41.08
CA ALA A 327 -15.83 15.28 41.14
C ALA A 327 -14.38 15.78 41.32
N ALA A 328 -13.61 15.09 42.15
CA ALA A 328 -12.18 15.32 42.25
C ALA A 328 -11.47 14.92 40.95
N LEU A 329 -10.66 15.83 40.41
CA LEU A 329 -9.84 15.64 39.22
C LEU A 329 -8.36 15.83 39.58
N SER A 330 -7.48 15.13 38.87
CA SER A 330 -6.04 15.41 38.93
C SER A 330 -5.71 16.80 38.38
N ALA A 331 -4.48 17.28 38.63
CA ALA A 331 -4.04 18.58 38.11
C ALA A 331 -4.07 18.64 36.58
N GLU A 332 -3.68 17.55 35.91
CA GLU A 332 -3.69 17.42 34.45
C GLU A 332 -5.13 17.41 33.89
N GLU A 333 -6.02 16.64 34.52
CA GLU A 333 -7.45 16.60 34.13
C GLU A 333 -8.13 17.95 34.33
N THR A 334 -7.80 18.66 35.41
CA THR A 334 -8.31 20.01 35.69
C THR A 334 -7.85 21.00 34.62
N ALA A 335 -6.58 20.92 34.21
CA ALA A 335 -6.05 21.76 33.13
C ALA A 335 -6.76 21.47 31.79
N LEU A 336 -7.00 20.20 31.46
CA LEU A 336 -7.69 19.81 30.23
C LEU A 336 -9.16 20.27 30.23
N ALA A 337 -9.88 20.10 31.35
CA ALA A 337 -11.24 20.63 31.52
C ALA A 337 -11.29 22.17 31.39
N GLY A 338 -10.29 22.86 31.95
CA GLY A 338 -10.14 24.31 31.82
C GLY A 338 -9.94 24.77 30.37
N ARG A 339 -9.20 24.02 29.55
CA ARG A 339 -9.06 24.31 28.11
C ARG A 339 -10.41 24.30 27.40
N PHE A 340 -11.28 23.33 27.70
CA PHE A 340 -12.65 23.31 27.14
C PHE A 340 -13.46 24.52 27.60
N ALA A 341 -13.43 24.85 28.90
CA ALA A 341 -14.16 26.00 29.45
C ALA A 341 -13.80 27.32 28.76
N VAL A 342 -12.52 27.53 28.43
CA VAL A 342 -12.04 28.75 27.75
C VAL A 342 -12.32 28.72 26.26
N SER A 343 -12.05 27.61 25.58
CA SER A 343 -12.17 27.52 24.12
C SER A 343 -13.61 27.40 23.61
N ARG A 344 -14.53 26.87 24.44
CA ARG A 344 -15.92 26.60 24.06
C ARG A 344 -16.91 27.14 25.10
N GLN A 345 -16.84 28.43 25.37
CA GLN A 345 -17.57 29.11 26.46
C GLN A 345 -19.08 28.87 26.45
N ILE A 346 -19.72 28.89 25.27
CA ILE A 346 -21.17 28.70 25.15
C ILE A 346 -21.59 27.29 25.60
N GLU A 347 -20.85 26.27 25.14
CA GLU A 347 -21.10 24.87 25.44
C GLU A 347 -20.77 24.57 26.92
N ALA A 348 -19.68 25.15 27.44
CA ALA A 348 -19.31 25.07 28.85
C ALA A 348 -20.37 25.72 29.76
N GLN A 349 -20.88 26.90 29.38
CA GLN A 349 -21.96 27.57 30.12
C GLN A 349 -23.24 26.73 30.11
N ALA A 350 -23.58 26.09 29.00
CA ALA A 350 -24.72 25.20 28.93
C ALA A 350 -24.58 24.00 29.88
N ILE A 351 -23.41 23.33 29.89
CA ILE A 351 -23.12 22.21 30.80
C ILE A 351 -23.20 22.62 32.26
N HIS A 352 -22.66 23.81 32.62
CA HIS A 352 -22.76 24.36 33.96
C HIS A 352 -24.20 24.68 34.35
N SER A 353 -24.91 25.43 33.50
CA SER A 353 -26.28 25.89 33.75
C SER A 353 -27.28 24.74 33.84
N ALA A 354 -27.03 23.64 33.12
CA ALA A 354 -27.85 22.43 33.17
C ALA A 354 -27.87 21.75 34.56
N GLN A 355 -26.88 21.99 35.43
CA GLN A 355 -26.87 21.48 36.80
C GLN A 355 -27.80 22.23 37.75
N HIS A 356 -28.22 23.45 37.40
CA HIS A 356 -29.06 24.29 38.25
C HIS A 356 -30.53 24.26 37.80
N PRO A 357 -31.47 23.84 38.68
CA PRO A 357 -32.89 23.69 38.32
C PRO A 357 -33.54 24.93 37.68
N THR A 358 -33.12 26.12 38.10
CA THR A 358 -33.65 27.41 37.64
C THR A 358 -33.07 27.86 36.30
N MET A 359 -31.88 27.37 35.92
CA MET A 359 -31.18 27.81 34.70
C MET A 359 -31.30 26.82 33.54
N ARG A 360 -31.61 25.56 33.82
CA ARG A 360 -31.59 24.48 32.82
C ARG A 360 -32.59 24.64 31.66
N THR A 361 -33.71 25.35 31.89
CA THR A 361 -34.77 25.59 30.88
C THR A 361 -34.61 26.92 30.16
N LEU A 362 -33.60 27.73 30.50
CA LEU A 362 -33.33 28.98 29.80
C LEU A 362 -32.85 28.70 28.37
N PRO A 363 -33.14 29.60 27.42
CA PRO A 363 -32.64 29.48 26.07
C PRO A 363 -31.10 29.57 26.07
N SER A 364 -30.46 28.69 25.30
CA SER A 364 -29.03 28.76 25.05
C SER A 364 -28.71 29.79 23.96
N ALA A 365 -27.44 30.16 23.83
CA ALA A 365 -26.98 31.04 22.76
C ALA A 365 -26.96 30.36 21.37
N VAL A 366 -27.23 29.05 21.29
CA VAL A 366 -27.30 28.29 20.04
C VAL A 366 -28.77 27.98 19.73
N GLY A 367 -29.22 28.40 18.55
CA GLY A 367 -30.62 28.56 18.17
C GLY A 367 -31.57 27.43 18.60
N GLY A 368 -32.66 27.81 19.29
CA GLY A 368 -33.80 26.96 19.60
C GLY A 368 -33.62 25.93 20.72
N LEU A 369 -32.40 25.75 21.22
CA LEU A 369 -32.11 24.79 22.29
C LEU A 369 -32.11 25.46 23.66
N THR A 370 -32.68 24.78 24.66
CA THR A 370 -32.47 25.11 26.08
C THR A 370 -31.07 24.71 26.54
N MET A 371 -30.59 25.29 27.65
CA MET A 371 -29.29 24.94 28.23
C MET A 371 -29.11 23.43 28.45
N VAL A 372 -30.16 22.74 28.93
CA VAL A 372 -30.12 21.28 29.14
C VAL A 372 -30.06 20.49 27.83
N GLN A 373 -30.74 20.95 26.77
CA GLN A 373 -30.72 20.28 25.47
C GLN A 373 -29.35 20.44 24.79
N LEU A 374 -28.78 21.64 24.80
CA LEU A 374 -27.44 21.88 24.25
C LEU A 374 -26.37 21.10 25.01
N ALA A 375 -26.43 21.09 26.36
CA ALA A 375 -25.52 20.30 27.17
C ALA A 375 -25.62 18.80 26.86
N ALA A 376 -26.84 18.27 26.72
CA ALA A 376 -27.05 16.87 26.39
C ALA A 376 -26.48 16.50 25.01
N GLU A 377 -26.65 17.36 24.00
CA GLU A 377 -26.12 17.15 22.66
C GLU A 377 -24.58 17.16 22.63
N VAL A 378 -23.95 18.15 23.30
CA VAL A 378 -22.49 18.25 23.41
C VAL A 378 -21.91 17.02 24.10
N LEU A 379 -22.52 16.57 25.21
CA LEU A 379 -22.08 15.39 25.94
C LEU A 379 -22.33 14.09 25.18
N ALA A 380 -23.44 13.99 24.44
CA ALA A 380 -23.71 12.83 23.59
C ALA A 380 -22.65 12.68 22.50
N ARG A 381 -22.28 13.79 21.83
CA ARG A 381 -21.20 13.80 20.84
C ARG A 381 -19.86 13.38 21.46
N ALA A 382 -19.50 13.94 22.62
CA ALA A 382 -18.27 13.55 23.31
C ALA A 382 -18.25 12.08 23.77
N ARG A 383 -19.40 11.49 24.14
CA ARG A 383 -19.47 10.06 24.49
C ARG A 383 -19.40 9.14 23.26
N ALA A 384 -19.74 9.64 22.08
CA ALA A 384 -19.70 8.89 20.83
C ALA A 384 -18.29 8.79 20.21
N GLY A 385 -17.34 9.64 20.65
CA GLY A 385 -15.96 9.69 20.14
C GLY A 385 -15.72 10.92 19.29
#